data_AF-A0A959F1T9-F1
#
_entry.id   AF-A0A959F1T9-F1
#
_cell.length_a   1.000
_cell.length_b   1.000
_cell.length_c   1.000
_cell.angle_alpha   90.00
_cell.angle_beta   90.00
_cell.angle_gamma   90.00
#
_symmetry.space_group_name_H-M   'P 1'
#
loop_
_entity.id
_entity.type
_entity.pdbx_description
1 polymer ?
#
loop_
_entity_poly.entity_id
_entity_poly.type
_entity_poly.pdbx_seq_one_letter_code
_entity_poly.pdbx_strand_id
1 'polypeptide(L)'
;ADLENLEAIVFTLGESKSGIYQRVNDHLQQDLIKHNGSLIYQQLFNGKVIVLIQYPFIENYGQPRPPKTVAIYRPEEITPPFMVRHLEEFLLEITQWEDYDDDEPNKRIGFQLNFGGDQQQPK
;
A
#
# COMPACT_ATOMS: atom_id res chain seq x y z
N ALA A 1 -11.94 10.70 21.82
CA ALA A 1 -11.71 9.41 22.47
C ALA A 1 -10.26 9.09 22.18
N ASP A 2 -9.40 9.45 23.12
CA ASP A 2 -7.95 9.45 22.89
C ASP A 2 -7.45 8.05 23.22
N LEU A 3 -7.29 7.24 22.18
CA LEU A 3 -6.71 5.91 22.29
C LEU A 3 -5.20 6.05 22.51
N GLU A 4 -4.73 5.56 23.65
CA GLU A 4 -3.32 5.46 24.00
C GLU A 4 -2.79 4.04 23.74
N ASN A 5 -1.47 3.87 23.57
CA ASN A 5 -0.79 2.57 23.35
C ASN A 5 -1.14 1.87 22.02
N LEU A 6 -1.21 2.64 20.93
CA LEU A 6 -1.32 2.17 19.54
C LEU A 6 -0.10 2.58 18.72
N GLU A 7 1.08 2.42 19.31
CA GLU A 7 2.33 2.84 18.69
C GLU A 7 2.65 1.96 17.48
N ALA A 8 3.23 2.59 16.45
CA ALA A 8 3.69 1.90 15.27
C ALA A 8 5.04 2.46 14.81
N ILE A 9 5.91 1.56 14.36
CA ILE A 9 7.15 1.90 13.65
C ILE A 9 6.89 1.63 12.18
N VAL A 10 7.09 2.66 11.35
CA VAL A 10 6.84 2.59 9.91
C VAL A 10 8.14 2.86 9.17
N PHE A 11 8.57 1.88 8.39
CA PHE A 11 9.58 2.06 7.35
C PHE A 11 8.85 2.28 6.02
N THR A 12 9.02 3.45 5.41
CA THR A 12 8.32 3.82 4.18
C THR A 12 9.30 4.13 3.06
N LEU A 13 8.93 3.77 1.83
CA LEU A 13 9.61 4.20 0.60
C LEU A 13 9.15 5.60 0.13
N GLY A 14 8.38 6.29 0.97
CA GLY A 14 7.92 7.65 0.76
C GLY A 14 6.78 7.75 -0.25
N GLU A 15 6.56 8.98 -0.69
CA GLU A 15 5.53 9.36 -1.64
C GLU A 15 6.14 10.07 -2.85
N SER A 16 5.45 9.98 -3.98
CA SER A 16 5.87 10.64 -5.21
C SER A 16 4.67 11.05 -6.06
N LYS A 17 4.89 11.98 -6.99
CA LYS A 17 3.86 12.32 -7.99
C LYS A 17 3.61 11.10 -8.87
N SER A 18 2.35 10.66 -8.96
CA SER A 18 2.00 9.46 -9.75
C SER A 18 2.13 9.66 -11.26
N GLY A 19 2.17 10.91 -11.74
CA GLY A 19 2.02 11.23 -13.16
C GLY A 19 0.58 11.12 -13.67
N ILE A 20 -0.38 10.77 -12.80
CA ILE A 20 -1.81 10.79 -13.08
C ILE A 20 -2.41 12.08 -12.50
N TYR A 21 -3.26 12.72 -13.29
CA TYR A 21 -3.89 13.98 -12.94
C TYR A 21 -5.41 13.82 -12.93
N GLN A 22 -6.05 14.33 -11.88
CA GLN A 22 -7.50 14.51 -11.86
C GLN A 22 -7.85 15.90 -12.37
N ARG A 23 -8.66 15.98 -13.44
CA ARG A 23 -9.17 17.25 -13.94
C ARG A 23 -10.31 17.71 -13.04
N VAL A 24 -10.08 18.77 -12.27
CA VAL A 24 -11.08 19.35 -11.36
C VAL A 24 -11.98 20.33 -12.12
N ASN A 25 -11.40 21.10 -13.04
CA ASN A 25 -12.12 21.96 -13.99
C ASN A 25 -11.26 22.23 -15.25
N ASP A 26 -11.68 23.14 -16.11
CA ASP A 26 -10.96 23.40 -17.37
C ASP A 26 -9.54 23.97 -17.19
N HIS A 27 -9.24 24.58 -16.04
CA HIS A 27 -7.99 25.29 -15.76
C HIS A 27 -7.17 24.68 -14.61
N LEU A 28 -7.71 23.70 -13.89
CA LEU A 28 -7.10 23.09 -12.71
C LEU A 28 -7.00 21.58 -12.86
N GLN A 29 -5.78 21.09 -12.72
CA GLN A 29 -5.44 19.68 -12.61
C GLN A 29 -4.79 19.44 -11.25
N GLN A 30 -5.22 18.40 -10.57
CA GLN A 30 -4.65 17.98 -9.29
C GLN A 30 -3.83 16.70 -9.49
N ASP A 31 -2.57 16.73 -9.07
CA ASP A 31 -1.67 15.58 -9.11
C ASP A 31 -2.15 14.56 -8.08
N LEU A 32 -2.31 13.30 -8.50
CA LEU A 32 -2.52 12.20 -7.57
C LEU A 32 -1.18 11.76 -6.99
N ILE A 33 -1.14 11.50 -5.69
CA ILE A 33 0.06 11.05 -4.97
C ILE A 33 0.13 9.53 -4.99
N LYS A 34 1.30 8.98 -5.35
CA LYS A 34 1.64 7.57 -5.23
C LYS A 34 2.36 7.36 -3.90
N HIS A 35 1.83 6.45 -3.09
CA HIS A 35 2.50 5.89 -1.92
C HIS A 35 3.29 4.67 -2.35
N ASN A 36 4.58 4.61 -2.06
CA ASN A 36 5.49 3.58 -2.58
C ASN A 36 5.54 2.30 -1.72
N GLY A 37 4.61 2.14 -0.79
CA GLY A 37 4.55 1.03 0.14
C GLY A 37 5.38 1.23 1.42
N SER A 38 5.05 0.43 2.43
CA SER A 38 5.63 0.54 3.77
C SER A 38 5.69 -0.82 4.48
N LEU A 39 6.73 -1.01 5.29
CA LEU A 39 6.83 -2.08 6.29
C LEU A 39 6.46 -1.51 7.67
N ILE A 40 5.44 -2.08 8.30
CA ILE A 40 4.80 -1.53 9.50
C ILE A 40 4.90 -2.55 10.63
N TYR A 41 5.40 -2.11 11.78
CA TYR A 41 5.36 -2.83 13.05
C TYR A 41 4.37 -2.11 13.96
N GLN A 42 3.20 -2.70 14.18
CA GLN A 42 2.14 -2.09 14.99
C GLN A 42 1.87 -2.87 16.25
N GLN A 43 1.78 -2.16 17.38
CA GLN A 43 1.35 -2.76 18.63
C GLN A 43 -0.15 -3.11 18.57
N LEU A 44 -0.47 -4.34 18.97
CA LEU A 44 -1.83 -4.81 19.18
C LEU A 44 -2.26 -4.61 20.63
N PHE A 45 -3.57 -4.55 20.86
CA PHE A 45 -4.17 -4.35 22.19
C PHE A 45 -3.74 -5.38 23.26
N ASN A 46 -3.23 -6.55 22.84
CA ASN A 46 -2.76 -7.62 23.70
C ASN A 46 -1.24 -7.58 23.96
N GLY A 47 -0.56 -6.51 23.57
CA GLY A 47 0.88 -6.33 23.74
C GLY A 47 1.74 -7.06 22.71
N LYS A 48 1.15 -7.77 21.75
CA LYS A 48 1.87 -8.34 20.60
C LYS A 48 2.14 -7.26 19.55
N VAL A 49 3.06 -7.55 18.64
CA VAL A 49 3.39 -6.70 17.50
C VAL A 49 2.99 -7.43 16.22
N ILE A 50 2.14 -6.81 15.41
CA ILE A 50 1.85 -7.26 14.06
C ILE A 50 2.83 -6.61 13.08
N VAL A 51 3.37 -7.42 12.17
CA VAL A 51 4.24 -6.97 11.07
C VAL A 51 3.45 -7.03 9.77
N LEU A 52 3.29 -5.90 9.12
CA LEU A 52 2.50 -5.72 7.91
C LEU A 52 3.35 -5.14 6.78
N ILE A 53 3.14 -5.61 5.56
CA ILE A 53 3.59 -4.95 4.33
C ILE A 53 2.39 -4.27 3.71
N GLN A 54 2.43 -2.95 3.62
CA GLN A 54 1.48 -2.17 2.85
C GLN A 54 2.01 -2.00 1.43
N TYR A 55 1.24 -2.47 0.45
CA TYR A 55 1.59 -2.35 -0.97
C TYR A 55 1.50 -0.90 -1.46
N PRO A 56 2.18 -0.57 -2.56
CA PRO A 56 2.03 0.72 -3.21
C PRO A 56 0.59 0.96 -3.65
N PHE A 57 0.15 2.21 -3.61
CA PHE A 57 -1.15 2.62 -4.14
C PHE A 57 -1.13 4.10 -4.55
N ILE A 58 -2.06 4.49 -5.40
CA ILE A 58 -2.27 5.90 -5.78
C ILE A 58 -3.55 6.38 -5.12
N GLU A 59 -3.48 7.56 -4.50
CA GLU A 59 -4.63 8.18 -3.88
C GLU A 59 -5.75 8.38 -4.90
N ASN A 60 -6.99 8.08 -4.49
CA ASN A 60 -8.19 8.23 -5.33
C ASN A 60 -8.15 7.44 -6.66
N TYR A 61 -7.26 6.45 -6.80
CA TYR A 61 -7.13 5.66 -8.00
C TYR A 61 -7.08 4.16 -7.70
N GLY A 62 -8.11 3.44 -8.17
CA GLY A 62 -8.27 2.01 -7.95
C GLY A 62 -8.57 1.65 -6.49
N GLN A 63 -8.71 0.35 -6.24
CA GLN A 63 -8.76 -0.16 -4.87
C GLN A 63 -7.36 -0.59 -4.44
N PRO A 64 -6.84 -0.07 -3.32
CA PRO A 64 -5.54 -0.50 -2.81
C PRO A 64 -5.61 -1.99 -2.44
N ARG A 65 -4.55 -2.73 -2.77
CA ARG A 65 -4.41 -4.11 -2.34
C ARG A 65 -4.38 -4.15 -0.81
N PRO A 66 -5.09 -5.10 -0.16
CA PRO A 66 -5.02 -5.23 1.29
C PRO A 66 -3.57 -5.48 1.74
N PRO A 67 -3.13 -4.91 2.87
CA PRO A 67 -1.81 -5.18 3.42
C PRO A 67 -1.58 -6.67 3.64
N LYS A 68 -0.35 -7.14 3.38
CA LYS A 68 0.07 -8.50 3.67
C LYS A 68 0.53 -8.57 5.12
N THR A 69 -0.07 -9.46 5.91
CA THR A 69 0.44 -9.80 7.24
C THR A 69 1.64 -10.73 7.08
N VAL A 70 2.80 -10.27 7.53
CA VAL A 70 4.01 -11.09 7.59
C VAL A 70 3.91 -12.06 8.77
N ALA A 71 3.67 -11.53 9.97
CA ALA A 71 3.53 -12.33 11.19
C ALA A 71 3.02 -11.48 12.37
N ILE A 72 2.71 -12.16 13.47
CA ILE A 72 2.41 -11.55 14.78
C ILE A 72 3.37 -12.15 15.81
N TYR A 73 4.13 -11.29 16.48
CA TYR A 73 5.16 -11.67 17.45
C TYR A 73 4.89 -11.11 18.83
N ARG A 74 5.46 -11.73 19.85
CA ARG A 74 5.75 -11.04 21.11
C ARG A 74 6.98 -10.13 20.93
N PRO A 75 7.09 -9.01 21.65
CA PRO A 75 8.19 -8.05 21.47
C PRO A 75 9.59 -8.69 21.51
N GLU A 76 9.80 -9.63 22.43
CA GLU A 76 11.08 -10.35 22.60
C GLU A 76 11.44 -11.31 21.46
N GLU A 77 10.46 -11.69 20.62
CA GLU A 77 10.69 -12.55 19.45
C GLU A 77 11.27 -11.74 18.27
N ILE A 78 11.12 -10.41 18.25
CA ILE A 78 11.63 -9.52 17.20
C ILE A 78 13.11 -9.26 17.43
N THR A 79 13.94 -10.15 16.90
CA THR A 79 15.40 -9.99 16.92
C THR A 79 15.91 -9.33 15.64
N PRO A 80 17.13 -8.75 15.63
CA PRO A 80 17.68 -8.11 14.43
C PRO A 80 17.67 -9.00 13.16
N PRO A 81 17.96 -10.31 13.22
CA PRO A 81 17.84 -11.19 12.05
C PRO A 81 16.41 -11.27 11.48
N PHE A 82 15.37 -11.18 12.31
CA PHE A 82 13.98 -11.14 11.83
C PHE A 82 13.69 -9.83 11.10
N MET A 83 14.16 -8.70 11.62
CA MET A 83 13.97 -7.41 10.97
C MET A 83 14.60 -7.37 9.57
N VAL A 84 15.78 -7.98 9.41
CA VAL A 84 16.43 -8.13 8.09
C VAL A 84 15.56 -8.96 7.15
N ARG A 85 15.05 -10.12 7.59
CA ARG A 85 14.15 -10.95 6.76
C ARG A 85 12.86 -10.25 6.39
N HIS A 86 12.26 -9.48 7.30
CA HIS A 86 11.06 -8.70 7.00
C HIS A 86 11.34 -7.62 5.95
N LEU A 87 12.54 -7.01 5.98
CA LEU A 87 12.96 -6.05 4.96
C LEU A 87 13.21 -6.73 3.60
N GLU A 88 13.83 -7.92 3.59
CA GLU A 88 14.00 -8.72 2.37
C GLU A 88 12.65 -9.08 1.74
N GLU A 89 11.70 -9.55 2.57
CA GLU A 89 10.34 -9.85 2.11
C GLU A 89 9.61 -8.60 1.64
N PHE A 90 9.76 -7.47 2.34
CA PHE A 90 9.20 -6.19 1.91
C PHE A 90 9.71 -5.80 0.52
N LEU A 91 11.01 -5.79 0.30
CA LEU A 91 11.59 -5.42 -1.00
C LEU A 91 11.16 -6.40 -2.10
N LEU A 92 11.06 -7.69 -1.80
CA LEU A 92 10.57 -8.69 -2.75
C LEU A 92 9.11 -8.44 -3.14
N GLU A 93 8.24 -8.15 -2.18
CA GLU A 93 6.81 -7.88 -2.42
C GLU A 93 6.60 -6.59 -3.22
N ILE A 94 7.38 -5.54 -2.96
CA ILE A 94 7.30 -4.28 -3.72
C ILE A 94 7.79 -4.48 -5.16
N THR A 95 8.92 -5.16 -5.35
CA THR A 95 9.45 -5.43 -6.70
C THR A 95 8.51 -6.31 -7.50
N GLN A 96 7.99 -7.39 -6.93
CA GLN A 96 6.99 -8.23 -7.59
C GLN A 96 5.70 -7.45 -7.92
N TRP A 97 5.29 -6.50 -7.07
CA TRP A 97 4.12 -5.68 -7.35
C TRP A 97 4.35 -4.73 -8.53
N GLU A 98 5.54 -4.14 -8.67
CA GLU A 98 5.90 -3.31 -9.83
C GLU A 98 6.06 -4.17 -11.10
N ASP A 99 6.66 -5.37 -10.98
CA ASP A 99 6.94 -6.27 -12.11
C ASP A 99 5.70 -7.00 -12.64
N TYR A 100 4.63 -7.13 -11.84
CA TYR A 100 3.42 -7.90 -12.19
C TYR A 100 2.75 -7.45 -13.51
N ASP A 101 3.02 -6.22 -13.98
CA ASP A 101 2.45 -5.66 -15.21
C ASP A 101 3.40 -5.61 -16.42
N ASP A 102 4.69 -5.93 -16.24
CA ASP A 102 5.66 -5.93 -17.34
C ASP A 102 5.58 -7.22 -18.18
N ASP A 103 5.04 -8.31 -17.62
CA ASP A 103 4.99 -9.64 -18.25
C ASP A 103 3.66 -9.97 -18.98
N GLU A 104 2.59 -9.17 -18.83
CA GLU A 104 1.35 -9.32 -19.60
C GLU A 104 1.22 -8.28 -20.73
N PRO A 105 0.70 -8.64 -21.92
CA PRO A 105 0.49 -7.67 -23.02
C PRO A 105 -0.55 -6.56 -22.70
N ASN A 106 -1.21 -6.64 -21.54
CA ASN A 106 -2.12 -5.63 -21.01
C ASN A 106 -1.42 -4.79 -19.95
N LYS A 107 -0.77 -3.70 -20.37
CA LYS A 107 -0.19 -2.68 -19.48
C LYS A 107 -1.24 -2.08 -18.54
N ARG A 108 -1.46 -2.68 -17.37
CA ARG A 108 -2.44 -2.21 -16.39
C ARG A 108 -1.84 -2.28 -14.99
N ILE A 109 -0.92 -1.33 -14.71
CA ILE A 109 -0.38 -1.00 -13.37
C ILE A 109 -1.35 -1.47 -12.29
N GLY A 110 -0.90 -2.33 -11.35
CA GLY A 110 -1.58 -3.21 -10.39
C GLY A 110 -2.84 -2.72 -9.66
N PHE A 111 -3.76 -2.11 -10.39
CA PHE A 111 -5.01 -1.52 -9.98
C PHE A 111 -6.12 -2.36 -10.59
N GLN A 112 -6.91 -3.01 -9.75
CA GLN A 112 -8.16 -3.62 -10.20
C GLN A 112 -9.12 -2.49 -10.58
N LEU A 113 -9.21 -2.22 -11.88
CA LEU A 113 -10.20 -1.31 -12.47
C LEU A 113 -11.59 -1.96 -12.35
N ASN A 114 -12.34 -1.62 -11.30
CA ASN A 114 -13.78 -1.83 -11.28
C ASN A 114 -14.43 -0.86 -12.28
N PHE A 115 -14.39 -1.20 -13.57
CA PHE A 115 -15.35 -0.63 -14.52
C PHE A 115 -16.71 -1.28 -14.24
N GLY A 116 -17.39 -0.78 -13.21
CA GLY A 116 -18.84 -0.86 -13.14
C GLY A 116 -19.41 -0.02 -14.28
N GLY A 117 -19.60 -0.66 -15.43
CA GLY A 117 -20.21 -0.03 -16.59
C GLY A 117 -21.70 0.18 -16.35
N ASP A 118 -22.08 1.31 -15.77
CA ASP A 118 -23.45 1.81 -15.90
C ASP A 118 -23.57 2.60 -17.22
N GLN A 119 -23.61 1.85 -18.32
CA GLN A 119 -24.11 2.37 -19.59
C GLN A 119 -25.65 2.36 -19.58
N GLN A 120 -26.20 3.57 -19.40
CA GLN A 120 -27.45 4.12 -19.96
C GLN A 120 -28.82 3.51 -19.63
N GLN A 121 -29.73 4.40 -19.17
CA GLN A 121 -30.89 4.81 -19.98
C GLN A 121 -31.45 6.17 -19.50
N PRO A 122 -31.56 7.21 -20.34
CA PRO A 122 -32.43 8.34 -20.06
C PRO A 122 -33.89 7.94 -20.32
N LYS A 123 -34.78 8.27 -19.39
CA LYS A 123 -36.23 8.31 -19.61
C LYS A 123 -36.62 9.67 -20.20
#